data_AF-A0A928LE07-F1
#
_entry.id   AF-A0A928LE07-F1
#
_cell.length_a   1.000
_cell.length_b   1.000
_cell.length_c   1.000
_cell.angle_alpha   90.00
_cell.angle_beta   90.00
_cell.angle_gamma   90.00
#
_symmetry.space_group_name_H-M   'P 1'
#
loop_
_entity.id
_entity.type
_entity.pdbx_description
1 polymer ?
#
loop_
_entity_poly.entity_id
_entity_poly.type
_entity_poly.pdbx_seq_one_letter_code
_entity_poly.pdbx_strand_id
1 'polypeptide(L)'
;MNKIKVSQVVVVEGKYDAIKLDSIVEGLIIPVHGFTVYSDEEKKNLLKQLGKKNGIILITDSDSAGFKIRNYVQNICRGNEIINVYIPPVQGKESRKQSPSKEGLLGVEGIDKDMLVKCLEQAGVNGTYSEQDTPKMTYTDLFELGLSGTANATRNREKLAKHLNIPTKLSKKALLEVLNRMCTKTEIENILNEKPVLFWDFHGTLTKPDNQWVDIALKLSDTMYPEMKISHEAIKSNLYGKCLPWWTYPDRDTRHLLENDGWWKSCEDEFVKMYIASGFEKHQAEKMAPLIRLYVVDINNHRLHDDALAVLSQLKERGYKNYILSNNFPELPQMVKDMGLDKYFDGCVVSAKIGFAKPRKEIFEYARNLAGNPEKCIMIGDNPVDDIKGAKENGFDTMLVNNRHPEYNGDYCDYICKTLTDMLNILK
;
A
#
# COMPACT_ATOMS: atom_id res chain seq x y z
N MET A 1 -27.72 -19.06 -6.09
CA MET A 1 -28.27 -17.83 -5.48
C MET A 1 -29.63 -17.56 -6.09
N ASN A 2 -30.61 -17.15 -5.29
CA ASN A 2 -31.88 -16.66 -5.81
C ASN A 2 -31.64 -15.32 -6.52
N LYS A 3 -32.29 -15.11 -7.68
CA LYS A 3 -32.21 -13.85 -8.41
C LYS A 3 -32.80 -12.70 -7.57
N ILE A 4 -32.25 -11.51 -7.74
CA ILE A 4 -32.75 -10.27 -7.13
C ILE A 4 -34.02 -9.83 -7.86
N LYS A 5 -35.15 -9.79 -7.15
CA LYS A 5 -36.43 -9.37 -7.74
C LYS A 5 -36.50 -7.86 -7.85
N VAL A 6 -36.73 -7.36 -9.06
CA VAL A 6 -36.84 -5.92 -9.34
C VAL A 6 -38.15 -5.60 -10.05
N SER A 7 -38.85 -4.57 -9.59
CA SER A 7 -40.06 -4.06 -10.27
C SER A 7 -39.72 -3.04 -11.35
N GLN A 8 -38.59 -2.35 -11.20
CA GLN A 8 -38.04 -1.37 -12.14
C GLN A 8 -37.60 -2.04 -13.44
N VAL A 9 -37.53 -1.24 -14.51
CA VAL A 9 -36.95 -1.69 -15.78
C VAL A 9 -35.45 -1.51 -15.75
N VAL A 10 -34.72 -2.61 -15.95
CA VAL A 10 -33.26 -2.63 -16.01
C VAL A 10 -32.83 -2.29 -17.42
N VAL A 11 -32.08 -1.21 -17.60
CA VAL A 11 -31.60 -0.74 -18.90
C VAL A 11 -30.09 -0.95 -18.98
N VAL A 12 -29.65 -1.62 -20.03
CA VAL A 12 -28.23 -1.95 -20.28
C VAL A 12 -27.75 -1.54 -21.64
N GLU A 13 -26.44 -1.40 -21.81
CA GLU A 13 -25.81 -0.99 -23.07
C GLU A 13 -25.98 -2.05 -24.17
N GLY A 14 -25.63 -3.31 -23.88
CA GLY A 14 -25.55 -4.37 -24.87
C GLY A 14 -26.33 -5.63 -24.51
N LYS A 15 -26.47 -6.52 -25.50
CA LYS A 15 -27.12 -7.83 -25.34
C LYS A 15 -26.39 -8.75 -24.36
N TYR A 16 -25.06 -8.66 -24.28
CA TYR A 16 -24.27 -9.51 -23.40
C TYR A 16 -24.40 -9.10 -21.94
N ASP A 17 -24.53 -7.80 -21.68
CA ASP A 17 -24.85 -7.26 -20.35
C ASP A 17 -26.23 -7.75 -19.90
N ALA A 18 -27.21 -7.77 -20.83
CA ALA A 18 -28.53 -8.30 -20.55
C ALA A 18 -28.49 -9.79 -20.19
N ILE A 19 -27.70 -10.60 -20.92
CA ILE A 19 -27.51 -12.03 -20.61
C ILE A 19 -26.87 -12.21 -19.23
N LYS A 20 -25.85 -11.41 -18.91
CA LYS A 20 -25.17 -11.46 -17.61
C LYS A 20 -26.13 -11.14 -16.47
N LEU A 21 -26.86 -10.03 -16.60
CA LEU A 21 -27.82 -9.58 -15.60
C LEU A 21 -29.05 -10.48 -15.50
N ASP A 22 -29.50 -11.13 -16.57
CA ASP A 22 -30.59 -12.10 -16.48
C ASP A 22 -30.27 -13.18 -15.44
N SER A 23 -28.99 -13.60 -15.34
CA SER A 23 -28.58 -14.57 -14.33
C SER A 23 -28.57 -14.05 -12.88
N ILE A 24 -28.78 -12.76 -12.67
CA ILE A 24 -28.65 -12.04 -11.39
C ILE A 24 -29.99 -11.44 -10.93
N VAL A 25 -30.75 -10.83 -11.84
CA VAL A 25 -32.01 -10.14 -11.55
C VAL A 25 -33.20 -10.84 -12.19
N GLU A 26 -34.32 -10.87 -11.46
CA GLU A 26 -35.63 -11.30 -11.94
C GLU A 26 -36.48 -10.05 -12.18
N GLY A 27 -36.53 -9.61 -13.44
CA GLY A 27 -37.23 -8.41 -13.87
C GLY A 27 -37.08 -8.14 -15.36
N LEU A 28 -37.63 -7.01 -15.84
CA LEU A 28 -37.56 -6.65 -17.25
C LEU A 28 -36.22 -5.99 -17.57
N ILE A 29 -35.42 -6.62 -18.44
CA ILE A 29 -34.12 -6.11 -18.89
C ILE A 29 -34.20 -5.67 -20.36
N ILE A 30 -33.82 -4.43 -20.65
CA ILE A 30 -33.86 -3.84 -22.00
C ILE A 30 -32.45 -3.39 -22.42
N PRO A 31 -31.83 -4.06 -23.42
CA PRO A 31 -30.60 -3.58 -24.04
C PRO A 31 -30.88 -2.42 -25.03
N VAL A 32 -30.04 -1.39 -24.99
CA VAL A 32 -30.16 -0.22 -25.89
C VAL A 32 -29.27 -0.29 -27.14
N HIS A 33 -28.47 -1.36 -27.23
CA HIS A 33 -27.56 -1.69 -28.34
C HIS A 33 -26.58 -0.55 -28.69
N GLY A 34 -25.98 0.05 -27.65
CA GLY A 34 -25.00 1.12 -27.83
C GLY A 34 -25.63 2.42 -28.37
N PHE A 35 -25.02 3.00 -29.40
CA PHE A 35 -25.45 4.28 -29.98
C PHE A 35 -26.70 4.19 -30.88
N THR A 36 -27.29 3.01 -31.08
CA THR A 36 -28.55 2.92 -31.87
C THR A 36 -29.74 3.58 -31.18
N VAL A 37 -29.68 3.70 -29.84
CA VAL A 37 -30.74 4.35 -29.05
C VAL A 37 -30.97 5.82 -29.41
N TYR A 38 -30.00 6.48 -30.05
CA TYR A 38 -30.11 7.87 -30.44
C TYR A 38 -31.06 8.09 -31.61
N SER A 39 -31.27 7.09 -32.47
CA SER A 39 -32.15 7.16 -33.64
C SER A 39 -33.42 6.31 -33.52
N ASP A 40 -33.47 5.38 -32.56
CA ASP A 40 -34.59 4.45 -32.37
C ASP A 40 -35.74 5.07 -31.56
N GLU A 41 -36.71 5.70 -32.25
CA GLU A 41 -37.86 6.36 -31.60
C GLU A 41 -38.79 5.38 -30.86
N GLU A 42 -38.92 4.15 -31.35
CA GLU A 42 -39.77 3.14 -30.72
C GLU A 42 -39.20 2.77 -29.35
N LYS A 43 -37.90 2.46 -29.30
CA LYS A 43 -37.21 2.14 -28.04
C LYS A 43 -37.21 3.33 -27.08
N LYS A 44 -37.05 4.57 -27.57
CA LYS A 44 -37.17 5.78 -26.72
C LYS A 44 -38.55 5.89 -26.07
N ASN A 45 -39.61 5.67 -26.83
CA ASN A 45 -40.98 5.76 -26.31
C ASN A 45 -41.28 4.64 -25.32
N LEU A 46 -40.80 3.43 -25.60
CA LEU A 46 -40.89 2.29 -24.68
C LEU A 46 -40.23 2.58 -23.33
N LEU A 47 -38.99 3.08 -23.34
CA LEU A 47 -38.25 3.42 -22.11
C LEU A 47 -38.97 4.50 -21.30
N LYS A 48 -39.51 5.53 -21.96
CA LYS A 48 -40.29 6.59 -21.30
C LYS A 48 -41.54 6.05 -20.62
N GLN A 49 -42.32 5.23 -21.33
CA GLN A 49 -43.58 4.67 -20.80
C GLN A 49 -43.33 3.73 -19.63
N LEU A 50 -42.39 2.80 -19.79
CA LEU A 50 -42.07 1.84 -18.75
C LEU A 50 -41.44 2.50 -17.52
N GLY A 51 -40.52 3.45 -17.74
CA GLY A 51 -39.88 4.18 -16.65
C GLY A 51 -40.83 5.04 -15.84
N LYS A 52 -41.90 5.59 -16.45
CA LYS A 52 -42.95 6.31 -15.71
C LYS A 52 -43.74 5.39 -14.78
N LYS A 53 -43.97 4.14 -15.19
CA LYS A 53 -44.79 3.19 -14.44
C LYS A 53 -44.01 2.55 -13.29
N ASN A 54 -42.76 2.15 -13.55
CA ASN A 54 -42.02 1.25 -12.69
C ASN A 54 -40.68 1.82 -12.20
N GLY A 55 -40.21 2.96 -12.72
CA GLY A 55 -38.83 3.42 -12.54
C GLY A 55 -37.83 2.66 -13.41
N ILE A 56 -36.58 3.14 -13.43
CA ILE A 56 -35.49 2.61 -14.27
C ILE A 56 -34.28 2.30 -13.38
N ILE A 57 -33.68 1.14 -13.57
CA ILE A 57 -32.32 0.82 -13.08
C ILE A 57 -31.38 0.90 -14.27
N LEU A 58 -30.43 1.83 -14.24
CA LEU A 58 -29.53 2.09 -15.37
C LEU A 58 -28.13 1.59 -15.08
N ILE A 59 -27.69 0.59 -15.86
CA ILE A 59 -26.38 -0.04 -15.75
C ILE A 59 -25.69 0.05 -17.11
N THR A 60 -24.54 0.72 -17.15
CA THR A 60 -23.74 0.90 -18.35
C THR A 60 -22.28 0.62 -18.01
N ASP A 61 -21.48 0.40 -19.03
CA ASP A 61 -20.03 0.30 -18.88
C ASP A 61 -19.46 1.59 -18.25
N SER A 62 -18.36 1.44 -17.50
CA SER A 62 -17.67 2.55 -16.82
C SER A 62 -16.70 3.30 -17.73
N ASP A 63 -16.85 3.14 -19.05
CA ASP A 63 -16.07 3.81 -20.08
C ASP A 63 -16.80 5.04 -20.65
N SER A 64 -16.11 5.82 -21.47
CA SER A 64 -16.68 7.03 -22.08
C SER A 64 -17.90 6.78 -22.97
N ALA A 65 -18.07 5.59 -23.55
CA ALA A 65 -19.23 5.25 -24.38
C ALA A 65 -20.45 4.97 -23.50
N GLY A 66 -20.28 4.14 -22.47
CA GLY A 66 -21.31 3.84 -21.47
C GLY A 66 -21.80 5.12 -20.78
N PHE A 67 -20.90 6.04 -20.43
CA PHE A 67 -21.30 7.35 -19.86
C PHE A 67 -22.13 8.22 -20.82
N LYS A 68 -21.85 8.19 -22.14
CA LYS A 68 -22.65 8.92 -23.14
C LYS A 68 -24.06 8.34 -23.24
N ILE A 69 -24.17 7.02 -23.29
CA ILE A 69 -25.45 6.30 -23.35
C ILE A 69 -26.25 6.55 -22.08
N ARG A 70 -25.60 6.46 -20.92
CA ARG A 70 -26.20 6.75 -19.62
C ARG A 70 -26.83 8.14 -19.59
N ASN A 71 -26.06 9.17 -19.94
CA ASN A 71 -26.54 10.55 -19.98
C ASN A 71 -27.71 10.72 -20.96
N TYR A 72 -27.67 10.04 -22.11
CA TYR A 72 -28.75 10.07 -23.09
C TYR A 72 -30.05 9.46 -22.53
N VAL A 73 -29.97 8.26 -21.94
CA VAL A 73 -31.12 7.57 -21.34
C VAL A 73 -31.73 8.41 -20.20
N GLN A 74 -30.88 9.00 -19.35
CA GLN A 74 -31.32 9.91 -18.29
C GLN A 74 -32.08 11.13 -18.84
N ASN A 75 -31.62 11.71 -19.95
CA ASN A 75 -32.26 12.86 -20.55
C ASN A 75 -33.62 12.52 -21.17
N ILE A 76 -33.74 11.42 -21.91
CA ILE A 76 -35.01 11.03 -22.53
C ILE A 76 -36.04 10.58 -21.49
N CYS A 77 -35.59 10.03 -20.36
CA CYS A 77 -36.43 9.57 -19.26
C CYS A 77 -36.50 10.60 -18.12
N ARG A 78 -36.21 11.87 -18.39
CA ARG A 78 -36.24 12.93 -17.38
C ARG A 78 -37.62 13.01 -16.73
N GLY A 79 -37.64 13.00 -15.39
CA GLY A 79 -38.86 13.00 -14.59
C GLY A 79 -39.30 11.60 -14.14
N ASN A 80 -38.69 10.53 -14.66
CA ASN A 80 -38.85 9.18 -14.12
C ASN A 80 -37.93 8.98 -12.90
N GLU A 81 -38.29 8.04 -12.03
CA GLU A 81 -37.37 7.54 -11.01
C GLU A 81 -36.25 6.73 -11.69
N ILE A 82 -35.00 7.16 -11.53
CA ILE A 82 -33.83 6.50 -12.13
C ILE A 82 -32.83 6.18 -11.03
N ILE A 83 -32.57 4.88 -10.85
CA ILE A 83 -31.52 4.35 -9.98
C ILE A 83 -30.28 4.11 -10.85
N ASN A 84 -29.21 4.85 -10.58
CA ASN A 84 -27.94 4.66 -11.28
C ASN A 84 -27.09 3.61 -10.57
N VAL A 85 -26.80 2.53 -11.28
CA VAL A 85 -25.83 1.51 -10.85
C VAL A 85 -24.54 1.77 -11.61
N TYR A 86 -23.48 2.09 -10.87
CA TYR A 86 -22.13 2.27 -11.41
C TYR A 86 -21.32 1.00 -11.15
N ILE A 87 -20.59 0.54 -12.15
CA ILE A 87 -19.70 -0.63 -12.02
C ILE A 87 -18.26 -0.17 -11.75
N PRO A 88 -17.44 -0.95 -11.03
CA PRO A 88 -16.05 -0.59 -10.79
C PRO A 88 -15.23 -0.58 -12.09
N PRO A 89 -14.24 0.33 -12.22
CA PRO A 89 -13.33 0.37 -13.36
C PRO A 89 -12.28 -0.75 -13.26
N VAL A 90 -12.66 -1.98 -13.59
CA VAL A 90 -11.77 -3.15 -13.57
C VAL A 90 -11.02 -3.25 -14.90
N GLN A 91 -9.68 -3.29 -14.85
CA GLN A 91 -8.84 -3.51 -16.03
C GLN A 91 -8.99 -4.94 -16.56
N GLY A 92 -9.16 -5.10 -17.86
CA GLY A 92 -9.25 -6.42 -18.48
C GLY A 92 -9.80 -6.39 -19.90
N LYS A 93 -10.01 -7.60 -20.42
CA LYS A 93 -10.59 -7.83 -21.75
C LYS A 93 -11.69 -8.87 -21.62
N GLU A 94 -12.88 -8.56 -22.13
CA GLU A 94 -13.96 -9.53 -22.17
C GLU A 94 -13.59 -10.68 -23.11
N SER A 95 -13.87 -11.93 -22.70
CA SER A 95 -13.44 -13.13 -23.44
C SER A 95 -13.91 -13.17 -24.89
N ARG A 96 -15.02 -12.48 -25.22
CA ARG A 96 -15.53 -12.38 -26.60
C ARG A 96 -14.78 -11.38 -27.49
N LYS A 97 -14.04 -10.42 -26.93
CA LYS A 97 -13.35 -9.36 -27.69
C LYS A 97 -11.90 -9.78 -27.97
N GLN A 98 -11.43 -9.53 -29.18
CA GLN A 98 -10.03 -9.80 -29.55
C GLN A 98 -9.06 -8.85 -28.83
N SER A 99 -9.46 -7.57 -28.71
CA SER A 99 -8.71 -6.52 -28.02
C SER A 99 -9.53 -5.91 -26.88
N PRO A 100 -8.88 -5.35 -25.84
CA PRO A 100 -9.56 -4.58 -24.78
C PRO A 100 -10.37 -3.40 -25.33
N SER A 101 -11.25 -2.84 -24.50
CA SER A 101 -11.91 -1.56 -24.80
C SER A 101 -10.87 -0.44 -24.96
N LYS A 102 -11.26 0.71 -25.53
CA LYS A 102 -10.35 1.86 -25.70
C LYS A 102 -9.73 2.33 -24.39
N GLU A 103 -10.41 2.08 -23.26
CA GLU A 103 -9.95 2.43 -21.92
C GLU A 103 -9.39 1.23 -21.14
N GLY A 104 -9.32 0.04 -21.75
CA GLY A 104 -8.81 -1.18 -21.13
C GLY A 104 -9.70 -1.76 -20.02
N LEU A 105 -10.90 -1.23 -19.84
CA LEU A 105 -11.84 -1.62 -18.79
C LEU A 105 -12.79 -2.74 -19.27
N LEU A 106 -13.16 -3.62 -18.33
CA LEU A 106 -14.23 -4.60 -18.49
C LEU A 106 -15.59 -3.90 -18.47
N GLY A 107 -16.45 -4.23 -19.44
CA GLY A 107 -17.88 -3.91 -19.40
C GLY A 107 -18.65 -4.79 -18.42
N VAL A 108 -19.96 -4.50 -18.26
CA VAL A 108 -20.86 -5.19 -17.32
C VAL A 108 -20.78 -6.71 -17.46
N GLU A 109 -20.73 -7.24 -18.69
CA GLU A 109 -20.61 -8.68 -18.97
C GLU A 109 -19.38 -9.35 -18.31
N GLY A 110 -18.27 -8.62 -18.22
CA GLY A 110 -16.97 -9.10 -17.75
C GLY A 110 -16.80 -9.02 -16.24
N ILE A 111 -17.65 -8.26 -15.54
CA ILE A 111 -17.59 -8.12 -14.08
C ILE A 111 -18.09 -9.40 -13.40
N ASP A 112 -17.48 -9.75 -12.27
CA ASP A 112 -17.90 -10.88 -11.47
C ASP A 112 -19.36 -10.73 -10.94
N LYS A 113 -20.07 -11.85 -10.80
CA LYS A 113 -21.48 -11.83 -10.40
C LYS A 113 -21.68 -11.25 -8.99
N ASP A 114 -20.81 -11.61 -8.04
CA ASP A 114 -20.93 -11.15 -6.65
C ASP A 114 -20.64 -9.65 -6.57
N MET A 115 -19.73 -9.16 -7.42
CA MET A 115 -19.45 -7.73 -7.53
C MET A 115 -20.64 -6.95 -8.14
N LEU A 116 -21.32 -7.48 -9.15
CA LEU A 116 -22.53 -6.86 -9.71
C LEU A 116 -23.69 -6.85 -8.71
N VAL A 117 -23.86 -7.91 -7.92
CA VAL A 117 -24.83 -7.96 -6.81
C VAL A 117 -24.57 -6.84 -5.81
N LYS A 118 -23.31 -6.68 -5.37
CA LYS A 118 -22.92 -5.59 -4.46
C LYS A 118 -23.21 -4.20 -5.06
N CYS A 119 -22.97 -4.00 -6.35
CA CYS A 119 -23.26 -2.72 -7.01
C CYS A 119 -24.77 -2.41 -7.01
N LEU A 120 -25.62 -3.42 -7.24
CA LEU A 120 -27.09 -3.27 -7.19
C LEU A 120 -27.57 -2.93 -5.78
N GLU A 121 -27.03 -3.62 -4.77
CA GLU A 121 -27.36 -3.39 -3.35
C GLU A 121 -26.95 -1.98 -2.91
N GLN A 122 -25.73 -1.54 -3.26
CA GLN A 122 -25.22 -0.19 -2.97
C GLN A 122 -26.03 0.91 -3.66
N ALA A 123 -26.57 0.63 -4.85
CA ALA A 123 -27.44 1.57 -5.56
C ALA A 123 -28.86 1.64 -4.97
N GLY A 124 -29.23 0.74 -4.05
CA GLY A 124 -30.53 0.72 -3.38
C GLY A 124 -31.62 -0.06 -4.12
N VAL A 125 -31.25 -0.96 -5.06
CA VAL A 125 -32.21 -1.68 -5.93
C VAL A 125 -33.21 -2.58 -5.17
N ASN A 126 -32.87 -3.04 -3.96
CA ASN A 126 -33.72 -3.93 -3.15
C ASN A 126 -34.38 -3.26 -1.94
N GLY A 127 -34.39 -1.93 -1.84
CA GLY A 127 -34.94 -1.24 -0.66
C GLY A 127 -34.12 -1.48 0.62
N THR A 128 -32.93 -2.07 0.51
CA THR A 128 -31.93 -2.22 1.58
C THR A 128 -31.39 -0.87 2.07
N TYR A 129 -31.65 0.21 1.33
CA TYR A 129 -31.35 1.56 1.75
C TYR A 129 -32.54 2.12 2.54
N SER A 130 -32.50 1.99 3.87
CA SER A 130 -33.31 2.87 4.72
C SER A 130 -32.75 4.28 4.54
N GLU A 131 -33.59 5.29 4.26
CA GLU A 131 -33.19 6.68 4.46
C GLU A 131 -32.84 6.85 5.94
N GLN A 132 -31.58 6.65 6.31
CA GLN A 132 -31.12 6.94 7.66
C GLN A 132 -31.21 8.45 7.86
N ASP A 133 -31.61 8.87 9.06
CA ASP A 133 -31.74 10.27 9.53
C ASP A 133 -30.44 11.11 9.46
N THR A 134 -29.41 10.62 8.78
CA THR A 134 -28.16 11.34 8.51
C THR A 134 -28.38 12.42 7.45
N PRO A 135 -27.95 13.67 7.71
CA PRO A 135 -28.02 14.75 6.73
C PRO A 135 -27.33 14.36 5.42
N LYS A 136 -28.07 14.44 4.30
CA LYS A 136 -27.50 14.25 2.96
C LYS A 136 -26.51 15.38 2.65
N MET A 137 -25.33 15.02 2.18
CA MET A 137 -24.34 15.97 1.67
C MET A 137 -24.90 16.79 0.53
N THR A 138 -24.41 18.02 0.45
CA THR A 138 -24.76 19.04 -0.53
C THR A 138 -23.59 19.33 -1.48
N TYR A 139 -23.80 20.18 -2.48
CA TYR A 139 -22.71 20.69 -3.32
C TYR A 139 -21.69 21.51 -2.54
N THR A 140 -22.10 22.17 -1.45
CA THR A 140 -21.20 22.90 -0.55
C THR A 140 -20.24 21.94 0.13
N ASP A 141 -20.74 20.80 0.62
CA ASP A 141 -19.89 19.77 1.24
C ASP A 141 -18.86 19.23 0.25
N LEU A 142 -19.23 19.03 -1.03
CA LEU A 142 -18.24 18.63 -2.05
C LEU A 142 -17.14 19.66 -2.26
N PHE A 143 -17.43 20.94 -2.10
CA PHE A 143 -16.42 21.99 -2.19
C PHE A 143 -15.51 21.98 -0.95
N GLU A 144 -16.09 21.89 0.25
CA GLU A 144 -15.37 21.84 1.53
C GLU A 144 -14.45 20.61 1.63
N LEU A 145 -14.92 19.45 1.19
CA LEU A 145 -14.13 18.22 1.10
C LEU A 145 -13.05 18.28 0.00
N GLY A 146 -12.97 19.39 -0.73
CA GLY A 146 -12.06 19.55 -1.85
C GLY A 146 -12.32 18.53 -2.95
N LEU A 147 -13.56 18.07 -3.14
CA LEU A 147 -14.01 17.19 -4.22
C LEU A 147 -14.55 17.99 -5.41
N SER A 148 -14.63 19.31 -5.36
CA SER A 148 -15.09 20.14 -6.47
C SER A 148 -14.54 21.55 -6.37
N GLY A 149 -14.11 22.14 -7.48
CA GLY A 149 -13.79 23.57 -7.56
C GLY A 149 -12.52 24.01 -6.83
N THR A 150 -11.73 23.07 -6.30
CA THR A 150 -10.43 23.31 -5.67
C THR A 150 -9.30 22.72 -6.52
N ALA A 151 -8.06 23.17 -6.29
CA ALA A 151 -6.88 22.65 -6.99
C ALA A 151 -6.67 21.13 -6.78
N ASN A 152 -7.10 20.60 -5.63
CA ASN A 152 -6.95 19.17 -5.28
C ASN A 152 -8.15 18.30 -5.71
N ALA A 153 -9.19 18.88 -6.34
CA ALA A 153 -10.44 18.19 -6.63
C ALA A 153 -10.29 16.91 -7.44
N THR A 154 -9.45 16.93 -8.47
CA THR A 154 -9.19 15.75 -9.30
C THR A 154 -8.54 14.64 -8.48
N ARG A 155 -7.46 14.97 -7.75
CA ARG A 155 -6.72 14.01 -6.90
C ARG A 155 -7.59 13.41 -5.81
N ASN A 156 -8.41 14.22 -5.13
CA ASN A 156 -9.30 13.75 -4.07
C ASN A 156 -10.39 12.83 -4.63
N ARG A 157 -10.95 13.15 -5.80
CA ARG A 157 -11.90 12.26 -6.49
C ARG A 157 -11.27 10.95 -6.88
N GLU A 158 -10.04 10.95 -7.40
CA GLU A 158 -9.33 9.72 -7.74
C GLU A 158 -9.08 8.86 -6.51
N LYS A 159 -8.63 9.45 -5.40
CA LYS A 159 -8.45 8.76 -4.11
C LYS A 159 -9.76 8.12 -3.65
N LEU A 160 -10.84 8.90 -3.63
CA LEU A 160 -12.15 8.45 -3.18
C LEU A 160 -12.73 7.37 -4.10
N ALA A 161 -12.60 7.55 -5.42
CA ALA A 161 -13.09 6.61 -6.42
C ALA A 161 -12.43 5.24 -6.30
N LYS A 162 -11.11 5.23 -6.06
CA LYS A 162 -10.36 4.00 -5.81
C LYS A 162 -10.80 3.32 -4.51
N HIS A 163 -10.93 4.08 -3.42
CA HIS A 163 -11.34 3.54 -2.12
C HIS A 163 -12.76 2.94 -2.15
N LEU A 164 -13.69 3.60 -2.83
CA LEU A 164 -15.09 3.18 -2.93
C LEU A 164 -15.36 2.23 -4.12
N ASN A 165 -14.36 1.92 -4.94
CA ASN A 165 -14.50 1.13 -6.17
C ASN A 165 -15.57 1.69 -7.14
N ILE A 166 -15.60 3.01 -7.32
CA ILE A 166 -16.53 3.71 -8.23
C ILE A 166 -15.77 4.32 -9.41
N PRO A 167 -16.45 4.65 -10.53
CA PRO A 167 -15.80 5.31 -11.66
C PRO A 167 -15.21 6.67 -11.30
N THR A 168 -14.04 7.00 -11.85
CA THR A 168 -13.38 8.30 -11.63
C THR A 168 -14.07 9.45 -12.37
N LYS A 169 -14.74 9.16 -13.50
CA LYS A 169 -15.36 10.14 -14.41
C LYS A 169 -16.82 10.46 -14.07
N LEU A 170 -17.16 10.60 -12.78
CA LEU A 170 -18.51 10.99 -12.36
C LEU A 170 -18.72 12.51 -12.49
N SER A 171 -19.91 12.91 -12.94
CA SER A 171 -20.34 14.31 -12.85
C SER A 171 -20.51 14.72 -11.39
N LYS A 172 -20.50 16.02 -11.08
CA LYS A 172 -20.69 16.49 -9.68
C LYS A 172 -21.99 15.96 -9.07
N LYS A 173 -23.07 15.96 -9.85
CA LYS A 173 -24.38 15.44 -9.45
C LYS A 173 -24.33 13.93 -9.18
N ALA A 174 -23.73 13.18 -10.11
CA ALA A 174 -23.61 11.73 -9.97
C ALA A 174 -22.73 11.34 -8.77
N LEU A 175 -21.61 12.03 -8.58
CA LEU A 175 -20.74 11.83 -7.42
C LEU A 175 -21.50 12.08 -6.12
N LEU A 176 -22.23 13.19 -6.01
CA LEU A 176 -23.02 13.50 -4.81
C LEU A 176 -24.07 12.42 -4.51
N GLU A 177 -24.77 11.95 -5.56
CA GLU A 177 -25.78 10.90 -5.45
C GLU A 177 -25.18 9.58 -4.95
N VAL A 178 -24.02 9.19 -5.49
CA VAL A 178 -23.29 7.97 -5.09
C VAL A 178 -22.77 8.11 -3.65
N LEU A 179 -22.13 9.23 -3.32
CA LEU A 179 -21.57 9.44 -1.99
C LEU A 179 -22.64 9.45 -0.90
N ASN A 180 -23.77 10.11 -1.13
CA ASN A 180 -24.91 10.10 -0.19
C ASN A 180 -25.54 8.72 0.01
N ARG A 181 -25.23 7.74 -0.85
CA ARG A 181 -25.64 6.35 -0.66
C ARG A 181 -24.55 5.51 0.01
N MET A 182 -23.28 5.81 -0.24
CA MET A 182 -22.20 4.93 0.19
C MET A 182 -21.54 5.34 1.50
N CYS A 183 -21.54 6.63 1.83
CA CYS A 183 -20.74 7.17 2.93
C CYS A 183 -21.36 8.40 3.57
N THR A 184 -21.00 8.63 4.82
CA THR A 184 -21.18 9.88 5.53
C THR A 184 -20.08 10.89 5.17
N LYS A 185 -20.30 12.18 5.46
CA LYS A 185 -19.28 13.23 5.30
C LYS A 185 -17.99 12.88 6.06
N THR A 186 -18.12 12.43 7.31
CA THR A 186 -16.99 12.06 8.18
C THR A 186 -16.18 10.89 7.64
N GLU A 187 -16.82 9.87 7.07
CA GLU A 187 -16.09 8.77 6.42
C GLU A 187 -15.29 9.26 5.21
N ILE A 188 -15.85 10.17 4.41
CA ILE A 188 -15.14 10.76 3.27
C ILE A 188 -13.96 11.61 3.76
N GLU A 189 -14.15 12.42 4.81
CA GLU A 189 -13.06 13.18 5.43
C GLU A 189 -11.94 12.25 5.88
N ASN A 190 -12.27 11.13 6.54
CA ASN A 190 -11.30 10.14 6.97
C ASN A 190 -10.55 9.51 5.79
N ILE A 191 -11.25 9.12 4.73
CA ILE A 191 -10.64 8.58 3.51
C ILE A 191 -9.70 9.61 2.88
N LEU A 192 -10.12 10.87 2.76
CA LEU A 192 -9.33 11.93 2.13
C LEU A 192 -8.10 12.31 2.98
N ASN A 193 -8.24 12.31 4.30
CA ASN A 193 -7.20 12.63 5.27
C ASN A 193 -6.36 11.42 5.68
N GLU A 194 -6.67 10.20 5.20
CA GLU A 194 -5.90 9.01 5.51
C GLU A 194 -4.42 9.22 5.15
N LYS A 195 -3.58 9.10 6.18
CA LYS A 195 -2.14 9.28 6.12
C LYS A 195 -1.45 8.00 5.66
N PRO A 196 -0.34 8.10 4.92
CA PRO A 196 0.47 6.93 4.63
C PRO A 196 1.00 6.31 5.93
N VAL A 197 1.12 4.98 5.94
CA VAL A 197 1.84 4.28 7.01
C VAL A 197 3.33 4.36 6.72
N LEU A 198 4.12 4.71 7.74
CA LEU A 198 5.54 4.94 7.63
C LEU A 198 6.31 3.70 8.10
N PHE A 199 7.22 3.20 7.27
CA PHE A 199 8.10 2.09 7.57
C PHE A 199 9.53 2.62 7.63
N TRP A 200 10.25 2.28 8.70
CA TRP A 200 11.54 2.86 9.02
C TRP A 200 12.61 1.78 9.04
N ASP A 201 13.71 1.99 8.31
CA ASP A 201 14.95 1.31 8.68
C ASP A 201 15.46 1.84 10.03
N PHE A 202 16.39 1.10 10.66
CA PHE A 202 16.88 1.38 12.00
C PHE A 202 18.32 1.88 12.01
N HIS A 203 19.28 1.07 11.54
CA HIS A 203 20.71 1.40 11.57
C HIS A 203 21.10 2.18 10.32
N GLY A 204 21.56 3.42 10.51
CA GLY A 204 21.85 4.35 9.42
C GLY A 204 20.77 5.41 9.23
N THR A 205 19.55 5.05 9.61
CA THR A 205 18.36 5.90 9.52
C THR A 205 18.01 6.55 10.86
N LEU A 206 17.68 5.77 11.89
CA LEU A 206 17.31 6.27 13.22
C LEU A 206 18.51 6.34 14.16
N THR A 207 19.40 5.35 14.06
CA THR A 207 20.57 5.20 14.92
C THR A 207 21.86 5.08 14.11
N LYS A 208 22.99 5.41 14.73
CA LYS A 208 24.33 5.11 14.25
C LYS A 208 25.10 4.40 15.36
N PRO A 209 25.78 3.28 15.07
CA PRO A 209 26.60 2.64 16.08
C PRO A 209 27.89 3.43 16.31
N ASP A 210 28.39 3.41 17.54
CA ASP A 210 29.63 4.05 17.97
C ASP A 210 30.84 3.27 17.49
N ASN A 211 30.74 1.94 17.56
CA ASN A 211 31.69 1.00 17.01
C ASN A 211 30.96 0.13 15.98
N GLN A 212 31.45 0.14 14.75
CA GLN A 212 30.98 -0.76 13.70
C GLN A 212 31.41 -2.20 14.00
N TRP A 213 30.87 -3.16 13.24
CA TRP A 213 31.24 -4.57 13.34
C TRP A 213 32.74 -4.82 13.27
N VAL A 214 33.45 -4.10 12.40
CA VAL A 214 34.91 -4.19 12.26
C VAL A 214 35.63 -3.65 13.49
N ASP A 215 35.20 -2.50 14.02
CA ASP A 215 35.79 -1.89 15.23
C ASP A 215 35.66 -2.82 16.44
N ILE A 216 34.50 -3.47 16.59
CA ILE A 216 34.26 -4.45 17.64
C ILE A 216 35.18 -5.66 17.49
N ALA A 217 35.29 -6.20 16.27
CA ALA A 217 36.13 -7.35 16.02
C ALA A 217 37.63 -7.07 16.26
N LEU A 218 38.09 -5.86 15.90
CA LEU A 218 39.45 -5.37 16.19
C LEU A 218 39.65 -5.15 17.68
N LYS A 219 38.71 -4.51 18.37
CA LYS A 219 38.79 -4.27 19.81
C LYS A 219 38.92 -5.59 20.59
N LEU A 220 38.15 -6.61 20.21
CA LEU A 220 38.26 -7.95 20.80
C LEU A 220 39.63 -8.56 20.54
N SER A 221 40.14 -8.45 19.31
CA SER A 221 41.49 -8.89 18.92
C SER A 221 42.56 -8.23 19.77
N ASP A 222 42.57 -6.90 19.85
CA ASP A 222 43.58 -6.13 20.58
C ASP A 222 43.50 -6.35 22.09
N THR A 223 42.31 -6.61 22.63
CA THR A 223 42.12 -6.86 24.06
C THR A 223 42.56 -8.27 24.46
N MET A 224 42.26 -9.28 23.64
CA MET A 224 42.50 -10.68 24.00
C MET A 224 43.87 -11.19 23.51
N TYR A 225 44.35 -10.67 22.38
CA TYR A 225 45.57 -11.11 21.69
C TYR A 225 46.36 -9.90 21.13
N PRO A 226 46.81 -8.96 21.99
CA PRO A 226 47.48 -7.73 21.60
C PRO A 226 48.76 -7.94 20.76
N GLU A 227 49.38 -9.11 20.85
CA GLU A 227 50.57 -9.50 20.11
C GLU A 227 50.32 -9.64 18.60
N MET A 228 49.08 -9.92 18.18
CA MET A 228 48.74 -10.20 16.78
C MET A 228 48.74 -8.95 15.89
N LYS A 229 48.44 -7.77 16.46
CA LYS A 229 48.45 -6.45 15.78
C LYS A 229 47.79 -6.45 14.40
N ILE A 230 46.52 -6.84 14.36
CA ILE A 230 45.76 -6.98 13.12
C ILE A 230 45.36 -5.61 12.58
N SER A 231 45.48 -5.40 11.27
CA SER A 231 45.04 -4.15 10.65
C SER A 231 43.53 -4.12 10.46
N HIS A 232 42.95 -2.92 10.49
CA HIS A 232 41.53 -2.73 10.21
C HIS A 232 41.11 -3.30 8.85
N GLU A 233 41.95 -3.16 7.82
CA GLU A 233 41.65 -3.66 6.47
C GLU A 233 41.62 -5.21 6.40
N ALA A 234 42.45 -5.88 7.20
CA ALA A 234 42.47 -7.34 7.24
C ALA A 234 41.14 -7.90 7.78
N ILE A 235 40.63 -7.36 8.89
CA ILE A 235 39.30 -7.75 9.40
C ILE A 235 38.20 -7.35 8.41
N LYS A 236 38.24 -6.10 7.94
CA LYS A 236 37.21 -5.53 7.05
C LYS A 236 36.95 -6.39 5.81
N SER A 237 38.03 -6.79 5.11
CA SER A 237 37.96 -7.58 3.87
C SER A 237 37.48 -9.03 4.09
N ASN A 238 37.61 -9.54 5.32
CA ASN A 238 37.13 -10.86 5.73
C ASN A 238 35.72 -10.82 6.35
N LEU A 239 35.22 -9.65 6.76
CA LEU A 239 33.94 -9.49 7.43
C LEU A 239 32.81 -9.08 6.48
N TYR A 240 32.97 -7.97 5.77
CA TYR A 240 31.90 -7.41 4.96
C TYR A 240 31.57 -8.31 3.76
N GLY A 241 30.27 -8.52 3.51
CA GLY A 241 29.79 -9.45 2.49
C GLY A 241 29.73 -10.92 2.93
N LYS A 242 30.28 -11.28 4.10
CA LYS A 242 30.52 -12.70 4.46
C LYS A 242 29.87 -13.15 5.76
N CYS A 243 29.82 -12.27 6.77
CA CYS A 243 29.49 -12.72 8.12
C CYS A 243 28.03 -12.56 8.55
N LEU A 244 27.23 -11.79 7.81
CA LEU A 244 25.82 -11.56 8.16
C LEU A 244 24.91 -12.06 7.03
N PRO A 245 23.81 -12.77 7.35
CA PRO A 245 22.87 -13.31 6.37
C PRO A 245 22.43 -12.32 5.27
N TRP A 246 22.11 -11.07 5.64
CA TRP A 246 21.68 -10.04 4.69
C TRP A 246 22.83 -9.47 3.83
N TRP A 247 24.09 -9.70 4.20
CA TRP A 247 25.23 -9.35 3.34
C TRP A 247 25.59 -10.49 2.39
N THR A 248 25.56 -11.73 2.89
CA THR A 248 26.10 -12.90 2.17
C THR A 248 25.08 -13.51 1.23
N TYR A 249 23.80 -13.47 1.61
CA TYR A 249 22.72 -14.02 0.81
C TYR A 249 21.40 -13.24 1.02
N PRO A 250 21.37 -11.93 0.70
CA PRO A 250 20.18 -11.09 0.87
C PRO A 250 18.93 -11.67 0.18
N ASP A 251 19.13 -12.40 -0.91
CA ASP A 251 18.04 -12.99 -1.70
C ASP A 251 17.61 -14.39 -1.22
N ARG A 252 18.14 -14.94 -0.12
CA ARG A 252 17.80 -16.30 0.36
C ARG A 252 16.77 -16.31 1.48
N ASP A 253 16.06 -17.44 1.55
CA ASP A 253 15.16 -17.75 2.65
C ASP A 253 16.00 -18.28 3.82
N THR A 254 15.90 -17.60 4.96
CA THR A 254 16.68 -17.88 6.17
C THR A 254 15.80 -18.37 7.33
N ARG A 255 14.57 -18.81 7.04
CA ARG A 255 13.64 -19.29 8.09
C ARG A 255 14.16 -20.49 8.88
N HIS A 256 15.05 -21.29 8.27
CA HIS A 256 15.74 -22.38 8.94
C HIS A 256 16.68 -21.91 10.08
N LEU A 257 17.01 -20.61 10.15
CA LEU A 257 17.85 -20.01 11.20
C LEU A 257 17.04 -19.45 12.39
N LEU A 258 15.71 -19.46 12.33
CA LEU A 258 14.86 -18.77 13.33
C LEU A 258 14.79 -19.48 14.68
N GLU A 259 15.07 -20.79 14.71
CA GLU A 259 14.97 -21.59 15.92
C GLU A 259 16.34 -21.81 16.57
N ASN A 260 16.33 -22.09 17.88
CA ASN A 260 17.52 -22.53 18.63
C ASN A 260 18.74 -21.61 18.50
N ASP A 261 18.51 -20.29 18.45
CA ASP A 261 19.56 -19.27 18.28
C ASP A 261 20.36 -19.43 16.97
N GLY A 262 19.75 -20.08 15.96
CA GLY A 262 20.39 -20.46 14.70
C GLY A 262 20.96 -19.28 13.92
N TRP A 263 20.32 -18.12 14.00
CA TRP A 263 20.79 -16.90 13.36
C TRP A 263 22.16 -16.48 13.89
N TRP A 264 22.33 -16.43 15.21
CA TRP A 264 23.61 -16.09 15.83
C TRP A 264 24.66 -17.17 15.63
N LYS A 265 24.29 -18.46 15.76
CA LYS A 265 25.20 -19.57 15.47
C LYS A 265 25.77 -19.50 14.05
N SER A 266 24.92 -19.20 13.06
CA SER A 266 25.38 -19.01 11.69
C SER A 266 26.34 -17.83 11.54
N CYS A 267 26.12 -16.72 12.25
CA CYS A 267 27.03 -15.57 12.21
C CYS A 267 28.34 -15.88 12.93
N GLU A 268 28.29 -16.55 14.08
CA GLU A 268 29.45 -16.97 14.87
C GLU A 268 30.38 -17.88 14.05
N ASP A 269 29.82 -18.85 13.31
CA ASP A 269 30.60 -19.71 12.41
C ASP A 269 31.36 -18.89 11.36
N GLU A 270 30.74 -17.84 10.80
CA GLU A 270 31.38 -16.95 9.84
C GLU A 270 32.39 -15.99 10.50
N PHE A 271 32.14 -15.53 11.73
CA PHE A 271 33.10 -14.74 12.48
C PHE A 271 34.35 -15.56 12.83
N VAL A 272 34.20 -16.85 13.17
CA VAL A 272 35.34 -17.76 13.36
C VAL A 272 36.17 -17.84 12.08
N LYS A 273 35.53 -18.05 10.93
CA LYS A 273 36.22 -18.08 9.63
C LYS A 273 36.92 -16.75 9.32
N MET A 274 36.28 -15.63 9.62
CA MET A 274 36.84 -14.29 9.44
C MET A 274 38.10 -14.08 10.28
N TYR A 275 38.10 -14.49 11.56
CA TYR A 275 39.28 -14.41 12.41
C TYR A 275 40.41 -15.35 11.94
N ILE A 276 40.09 -16.59 11.56
CA ILE A 276 41.09 -17.52 11.01
C ILE A 276 41.72 -16.96 9.74
N ALA A 277 40.90 -16.42 8.82
CA ALA A 277 41.36 -15.77 7.60
C ALA A 277 42.18 -14.50 7.87
N SER A 278 42.03 -13.91 9.05
CA SER A 278 42.82 -12.76 9.50
C SER A 278 44.10 -13.16 10.24
N GLY A 279 44.37 -14.47 10.42
CA GLY A 279 45.62 -15.00 10.96
C GLY A 279 45.53 -15.61 12.36
N PHE A 280 44.34 -15.64 12.97
CA PHE A 280 44.15 -16.27 14.28
C PHE A 280 44.10 -17.79 14.21
N GLU A 281 44.55 -18.45 15.26
CA GLU A 281 44.32 -19.88 15.41
C GLU A 281 42.82 -20.15 15.68
N LYS A 282 42.36 -21.33 15.27
CA LYS A 282 40.94 -21.74 15.43
C LYS A 282 40.44 -21.56 16.87
N HIS A 283 41.23 -21.98 17.85
CA HIS A 283 40.84 -21.90 19.26
C HIS A 283 40.77 -20.44 19.79
N GLN A 284 41.51 -19.51 19.18
CA GLN A 284 41.41 -18.07 19.50
C GLN A 284 40.17 -17.47 18.87
N ALA A 285 39.91 -17.81 17.60
CA ALA A 285 38.73 -17.38 16.85
C ALA A 285 37.42 -17.84 17.52
N GLU A 286 37.34 -19.11 17.93
CA GLU A 286 36.18 -19.68 18.65
C GLU A 286 35.90 -19.00 19.99
N LYS A 287 36.91 -18.41 20.64
CA LYS A 287 36.73 -17.61 21.87
C LYS A 287 36.23 -16.20 21.61
N MET A 288 36.66 -15.56 20.52
CA MET A 288 36.30 -14.17 20.21
C MET A 288 34.95 -14.04 19.51
N ALA A 289 34.63 -14.95 18.58
CA ALA A 289 33.45 -14.84 17.73
C ALA A 289 32.12 -14.65 18.50
N PRO A 290 31.81 -15.42 19.57
CA PRO A 290 30.57 -15.23 20.33
C PRO A 290 30.51 -13.89 21.07
N LEU A 291 31.66 -13.28 21.38
CA LEU A 291 31.70 -12.00 22.10
C LEU A 291 31.24 -10.83 21.23
N ILE A 292 31.32 -10.92 19.90
CA ILE A 292 30.85 -9.87 18.98
C ILE A 292 29.40 -9.52 19.27
N ARG A 293 28.54 -10.53 19.48
CA ARG A 293 27.12 -10.37 19.83
C ARG A 293 26.94 -9.43 21.01
N LEU A 294 27.71 -9.62 22.09
CA LEU A 294 27.57 -8.86 23.33
C LEU A 294 27.78 -7.36 23.12
N TYR A 295 28.66 -6.97 22.19
CA TYR A 295 28.93 -5.56 21.88
C TYR A 295 27.90 -4.97 20.91
N VAL A 296 27.47 -5.73 19.90
CA VAL A 296 26.53 -5.20 18.90
C VAL A 296 25.11 -5.06 19.43
N VAL A 297 24.70 -5.88 20.39
CA VAL A 297 23.37 -5.78 21.03
C VAL A 297 23.35 -4.78 22.20
N ASP A 298 24.51 -4.31 22.68
CA ASP A 298 24.60 -3.31 23.73
C ASP A 298 24.06 -1.97 23.23
N ILE A 299 22.98 -1.49 23.84
CA ILE A 299 22.34 -0.21 23.50
C ILE A 299 23.30 0.98 23.63
N ASN A 300 24.32 0.90 24.49
CA ASN A 300 25.32 1.96 24.64
C ASN A 300 26.23 2.10 23.42
N ASN A 301 26.28 1.07 22.56
CA ASN A 301 26.97 1.15 21.28
C ASN A 301 26.13 1.87 20.21
N HIS A 302 24.92 2.34 20.49
CA HIS A 302 24.04 2.94 19.49
C HIS A 302 23.57 4.33 19.91
N ARG A 303 23.92 5.34 19.12
CA ARG A 303 23.45 6.71 19.31
C ARG A 303 22.34 7.03 18.31
N LEU A 304 21.28 7.68 18.78
CA LEU A 304 20.27 8.24 17.90
C LEU A 304 20.83 9.38 17.05
N HIS A 305 20.28 9.56 15.85
CA HIS A 305 20.44 10.83 15.14
C HIS A 305 19.79 11.95 15.94
N ASP A 306 20.42 13.12 15.97
CA ASP A 306 20.06 14.23 16.86
C ASP A 306 18.60 14.67 16.70
N ASP A 307 18.04 14.56 15.49
CA ASP A 307 16.66 14.94 15.17
C ASP A 307 15.65 13.77 15.22
N ALA A 308 16.09 12.53 15.43
CA ALA A 308 15.23 11.34 15.34
C ALA A 308 14.07 11.37 16.34
N LEU A 309 14.34 11.66 17.62
CA LEU A 309 13.29 11.70 18.66
C LEU A 309 12.26 12.79 18.40
N ALA A 310 12.71 13.97 17.97
CA ALA A 310 11.83 15.09 17.69
C ALA A 310 10.91 14.79 16.50
N VAL A 311 11.45 14.18 15.44
CA VAL A 311 10.68 13.78 14.26
C VAL A 311 9.67 12.68 14.61
N LEU A 312 10.08 11.62 15.30
CA LEU A 312 9.19 10.54 15.71
C LEU A 312 8.05 11.04 16.62
N SER A 313 8.33 11.94 17.57
CA SER A 313 7.29 12.55 18.42
C SER A 313 6.28 13.33 17.59
N GLN A 314 6.75 14.21 16.70
CA GLN A 314 5.88 15.00 15.84
C GLN A 314 5.02 14.14 14.92
N LEU A 315 5.57 13.07 14.35
CA LEU A 315 4.80 12.18 13.49
C LEU A 315 3.73 11.43 14.27
N LYS A 316 4.02 11.00 15.51
CA LYS A 316 3.02 10.37 16.38
C LYS A 316 1.91 11.35 16.77
N GLU A 317 2.27 12.58 17.15
CA GLU A 317 1.30 13.66 17.46
C GLU A 317 0.42 14.02 16.25
N ARG A 318 1.01 13.99 15.04
CA ARG A 318 0.27 14.16 13.78
C ARG A 318 -0.56 12.93 13.38
N GLY A 319 -0.57 11.85 14.17
CA GLY A 319 -1.38 10.66 13.92
C GLY A 319 -0.85 9.72 12.83
N TYR A 320 0.43 9.80 12.47
CA TYR A 320 1.05 8.79 11.60
C TYR A 320 1.22 7.48 12.37
N LYS A 321 0.96 6.36 11.66
CA LYS A 321 1.37 5.04 12.13
C LYS A 321 2.79 4.77 11.67
N ASN A 322 3.64 4.31 12.59
CA ASN A 322 5.06 4.06 12.33
C ASN A 322 5.39 2.60 12.61
N TYR A 323 6.11 1.96 11.71
CA TYR A 323 6.60 0.60 11.87
C TYR A 323 8.10 0.56 11.60
N ILE A 324 8.85 -0.21 12.39
CA ILE A 324 10.23 -0.53 12.04
C ILE A 324 10.21 -1.68 11.01
N LEU A 325 11.02 -1.56 9.97
CA LEU A 325 11.27 -2.56 8.94
C LEU A 325 12.76 -2.62 8.64
N SER A 326 13.51 -3.49 9.33
CA SER A 326 14.98 -3.46 9.29
C SER A 326 15.61 -4.82 9.02
N ASN A 327 16.67 -4.79 8.21
CA ASN A 327 17.62 -5.89 8.09
C ASN A 327 18.51 -5.88 9.33
N ASN A 328 18.12 -6.64 10.36
CA ASN A 328 18.75 -6.54 11.67
C ASN A 328 18.74 -7.88 12.42
N PHE A 329 19.50 -7.95 13.50
CA PHE A 329 19.62 -9.12 14.37
C PHE A 329 18.41 -9.26 15.34
N PRO A 330 18.20 -10.46 15.93
CA PRO A 330 16.96 -10.79 16.66
C PRO A 330 16.59 -9.88 17.84
N GLU A 331 17.58 -9.25 18.47
CA GLU A 331 17.44 -8.42 19.67
C GLU A 331 16.87 -7.02 19.41
N LEU A 332 16.81 -6.58 18.14
CA LEU A 332 16.37 -5.23 17.79
C LEU A 332 15.05 -4.79 18.47
N PRO A 333 13.97 -5.61 18.53
CA PRO A 333 12.73 -5.19 19.20
C PRO A 333 12.90 -4.91 20.70
N GLN A 334 13.83 -5.60 21.36
CA GLN A 334 14.13 -5.35 22.77
C GLN A 334 14.99 -4.09 22.91
N MET A 335 15.99 -3.90 22.05
CA MET A 335 16.79 -2.66 22.05
C MET A 335 15.93 -1.42 21.82
N VAL A 336 14.95 -1.47 20.91
CA VAL A 336 14.00 -0.38 20.67
C VAL A 336 13.24 -0.01 21.94
N LYS A 337 12.86 -1.00 22.77
CA LYS A 337 12.23 -0.75 24.08
C LYS A 337 13.22 -0.18 25.10
N ASP A 338 14.41 -0.74 25.17
CA ASP A 338 15.44 -0.32 26.13
C ASP A 338 15.93 1.11 25.84
N MET A 339 15.89 1.54 24.58
CA MET A 339 16.12 2.94 24.14
C MET A 339 14.89 3.85 24.33
N GLY A 340 13.74 3.32 24.76
CA GLY A 340 12.50 4.07 24.95
C GLY A 340 11.84 4.55 23.66
N LEU A 341 12.12 3.89 22.53
CA LEU A 341 11.58 4.23 21.21
C LEU A 341 10.27 3.52 20.90
N ASP A 342 9.97 2.43 21.58
CA ASP A 342 8.79 1.57 21.37
C ASP A 342 7.48 2.36 21.39
N LYS A 343 7.36 3.38 22.24
CA LYS A 343 6.19 4.28 22.29
C LYS A 343 5.87 5.03 20.98
N TYR A 344 6.83 5.14 20.06
CA TYR A 344 6.64 5.81 18.77
C TYR A 344 6.22 4.85 17.64
N PHE A 345 6.38 3.54 17.84
CA PHE A 345 6.15 2.52 16.81
C PHE A 345 4.94 1.63 17.14
N ASP A 346 4.12 1.39 16.12
CA ASP A 346 2.96 0.50 16.16
C ASP A 346 3.34 -0.96 15.87
N GLY A 347 4.57 -1.21 15.41
CA GLY A 347 5.12 -2.55 15.22
C GLY A 347 6.58 -2.55 14.79
N CYS A 348 7.21 -3.72 14.84
CA CYS A 348 8.62 -3.90 14.48
C CYS A 348 8.79 -5.22 13.71
N VAL A 349 9.32 -5.12 12.50
CA VAL A 349 9.63 -6.23 11.59
C VAL A 349 11.14 -6.29 11.42
N VAL A 350 11.70 -7.47 11.71
CA VAL A 350 13.14 -7.70 11.73
C VAL A 350 13.46 -8.92 10.90
N SER A 351 14.36 -8.77 9.93
CA SER A 351 14.70 -9.85 8.99
C SER A 351 15.13 -11.14 9.70
N ALA A 352 15.94 -11.05 10.74
CA ALA A 352 16.40 -12.20 11.53
C ALA A 352 15.30 -12.91 12.33
N LYS A 353 14.09 -12.32 12.45
CA LYS A 353 12.94 -12.94 13.12
C LYS A 353 11.92 -13.52 12.15
N ILE A 354 11.96 -13.10 10.88
CA ILE A 354 11.00 -13.55 9.85
C ILE A 354 11.63 -14.44 8.79
N GLY A 355 12.95 -14.39 8.64
CA GLY A 355 13.72 -15.20 7.69
C GLY A 355 13.88 -14.60 6.29
N PHE A 356 13.46 -13.35 6.08
CA PHE A 356 13.60 -12.64 4.80
C PHE A 356 14.19 -11.26 5.04
N ALA A 357 15.19 -10.89 4.25
CA ALA A 357 15.81 -9.57 4.28
C ALA A 357 15.32 -8.71 3.12
N LYS A 358 15.28 -7.39 3.31
CA LYS A 358 15.19 -6.44 2.20
C LYS A 358 16.39 -6.70 1.26
N PRO A 359 16.22 -6.61 -0.07
CA PRO A 359 15.09 -6.04 -0.80
C PRO A 359 13.96 -7.04 -1.16
N ARG A 360 13.92 -8.23 -0.55
CA ARG A 360 12.94 -9.27 -0.93
C ARG A 360 11.49 -8.83 -0.70
N LYS A 361 10.60 -9.25 -1.60
CA LYS A 361 9.16 -8.95 -1.51
C LYS A 361 8.51 -9.44 -0.22
N GLU A 362 8.94 -10.59 0.31
CA GLU A 362 8.26 -11.25 1.43
C GLU A 362 8.31 -10.43 2.72
N ILE A 363 9.41 -9.72 2.99
CA ILE A 363 9.53 -8.85 4.17
C ILE A 363 8.61 -7.61 4.04
N PHE A 364 8.48 -7.05 2.83
CA PHE A 364 7.58 -5.92 2.57
C PHE A 364 6.10 -6.33 2.64
N GLU A 365 5.75 -7.48 2.08
CA GLU A 365 4.40 -8.07 2.17
C GLU A 365 4.03 -8.37 3.63
N TYR A 366 4.96 -8.95 4.41
CA TYR A 366 4.76 -9.20 5.83
C TYR A 366 4.52 -7.89 6.60
N ALA A 367 5.35 -6.86 6.34
CA ALA A 367 5.24 -5.57 7.00
C ALA A 367 3.94 -4.84 6.67
N ARG A 368 3.53 -4.84 5.39
CA ARG A 368 2.25 -4.27 4.96
C ARG A 368 1.06 -5.00 5.57
N ASN A 369 1.09 -6.34 5.62
CA ASN A 369 0.06 -7.14 6.27
C ASN A 369 -0.03 -6.82 7.78
N LEU A 370 1.10 -6.74 8.48
CA LEU A 370 1.15 -6.38 9.90
C LEU A 370 0.52 -4.99 10.16
N ALA A 371 0.71 -4.05 9.23
CA ALA A 371 0.12 -2.72 9.32
C ALA A 371 -1.37 -2.64 8.92
N GLY A 372 -2.01 -3.77 8.60
CA GLY A 372 -3.42 -3.84 8.21
C GLY A 372 -3.68 -3.58 6.73
N ASN A 373 -2.70 -3.87 5.86
CA ASN A 373 -2.77 -3.66 4.40
C ASN A 373 -3.12 -2.22 3.97
N PRO A 374 -2.41 -1.21 4.49
CA PRO A 374 -2.65 0.18 4.11
C PRO A 374 -2.43 0.40 2.61
N GLU A 375 -3.28 1.21 2.00
CA GLU A 375 -3.20 1.53 0.57
C GLU A 375 -1.92 2.32 0.23
N LYS A 376 -1.45 3.14 1.17
CA LYS A 376 -0.26 3.98 1.02
C LYS A 376 0.75 3.67 2.11
N CYS A 377 1.95 3.30 1.68
CA CYS A 377 3.09 3.05 2.54
C CYS A 377 4.27 3.90 2.06
N ILE A 378 5.05 4.46 2.99
CA ILE A 378 6.33 5.08 2.68
C ILE A 378 7.43 4.31 3.40
N MET A 379 8.44 3.83 2.68
CA MET A 379 9.67 3.31 3.26
C MET A 379 10.70 4.43 3.41
N ILE A 380 11.22 4.59 4.62
CA ILE A 380 12.22 5.59 5.01
C ILE A 380 13.49 4.84 5.41
N GLY A 381 14.58 5.11 4.71
CA GLY A 381 15.84 4.42 4.95
C GLY A 381 17.05 5.16 4.37
N ASP A 382 18.26 4.63 4.61
CA ASP A 382 19.52 5.18 4.12
C ASP A 382 20.18 4.33 3.03
N ASN A 383 19.66 3.14 2.75
CA ASN A 383 20.22 2.23 1.76
C ASN A 383 19.48 2.29 0.40
N PRO A 384 20.13 2.73 -0.70
CA PRO A 384 19.51 2.81 -2.02
C PRO A 384 18.99 1.49 -2.60
N VAL A 385 19.53 0.35 -2.18
CA VAL A 385 19.12 -0.98 -2.66
C VAL A 385 18.01 -1.54 -1.79
N ASP A 386 18.26 -1.66 -0.48
CA ASP A 386 17.35 -2.33 0.44
C ASP A 386 16.09 -1.50 0.70
N ASP A 387 16.25 -0.20 0.98
CA ASP A 387 15.15 0.66 1.43
C ASP A 387 14.46 1.40 0.30
N ILE A 388 15.18 1.68 -0.78
CA ILE A 388 14.65 2.45 -1.91
C ILE A 388 14.23 1.52 -3.03
N LYS A 389 15.17 0.90 -3.75
CA LYS A 389 14.84 0.02 -4.87
C LYS A 389 13.91 -1.12 -4.44
N GLY A 390 14.26 -1.83 -3.38
CA GLY A 390 13.45 -2.95 -2.86
C GLY A 390 12.04 -2.53 -2.48
N ALA A 391 11.88 -1.41 -1.78
CA ALA A 391 10.56 -0.94 -1.37
C ALA A 391 9.74 -0.43 -2.57
N LYS A 392 10.37 0.26 -3.53
CA LYS A 392 9.71 0.78 -4.73
C LYS A 392 9.14 -0.34 -5.59
N GLU A 393 9.92 -1.41 -5.80
CA GLU A 393 9.48 -2.61 -6.53
C GLU A 393 8.31 -3.33 -5.85
N ASN A 394 8.12 -3.11 -4.54
CA ASN A 394 7.01 -3.66 -3.75
C ASN A 394 5.86 -2.65 -3.49
N GLY A 395 5.85 -1.56 -4.25
CA GLY A 395 4.75 -0.59 -4.26
C GLY A 395 4.71 0.35 -3.05
N PHE A 396 5.84 0.58 -2.39
CA PHE A 396 5.99 1.64 -1.41
C PHE A 396 6.45 2.91 -2.12
N ASP A 397 5.98 4.06 -1.64
CA ASP A 397 6.69 5.32 -1.88
C ASP A 397 7.97 5.31 -1.03
N THR A 398 9.00 6.03 -1.45
CA THR A 398 10.34 5.88 -0.88
C THR A 398 10.96 7.21 -0.48
N MET A 399 11.64 7.23 0.65
CA MET A 399 12.29 8.41 1.19
C MET A 399 13.70 8.06 1.66
N LEU A 400 14.70 8.50 0.89
CA LEU A 400 16.09 8.36 1.26
C LEU A 400 16.48 9.46 2.24
N VAL A 401 17.02 9.08 3.39
CA VAL A 401 17.54 9.98 4.43
C VAL A 401 18.99 9.66 4.74
N ASN A 402 19.72 10.61 5.32
CA ASN A 402 21.11 10.42 5.76
C ASN A 402 22.02 9.82 4.67
N ASN A 403 21.77 10.12 3.39
CA ASN A 403 22.38 9.41 2.26
C ASN A 403 23.91 9.30 2.40
N ARG A 404 24.39 8.07 2.60
CA ARG A 404 25.82 7.73 2.72
C ARG A 404 26.47 7.40 1.38
N HIS A 405 25.68 7.41 0.29
CA HIS A 405 26.05 7.08 -1.08
C HIS A 405 25.97 8.34 -1.95
N PRO A 406 26.97 9.24 -1.91
CA PRO A 406 26.97 10.48 -2.69
C PRO A 406 26.94 10.23 -4.21
N GLU A 407 27.35 9.04 -4.66
CA GLU A 407 27.30 8.59 -6.05
C GLU A 407 25.90 8.19 -6.52
N TYR A 408 24.96 7.95 -5.59
CA TYR A 408 23.60 7.57 -5.94
C TYR A 408 22.87 8.76 -6.55
N ASN A 409 22.44 8.60 -7.80
CA ASN A 409 21.79 9.63 -8.60
C ASN A 409 20.30 9.82 -8.28
N GLY A 410 19.74 9.06 -7.33
CA GLY A 410 18.33 9.12 -6.97
C GLY A 410 17.40 8.22 -7.79
N ASP A 411 17.92 7.36 -8.67
CA ASP A 411 17.11 6.46 -9.48
C ASP A 411 16.24 5.56 -8.58
N TYR A 412 14.92 5.53 -8.80
CA TYR A 412 13.92 4.79 -8.01
C TYR A 412 13.52 5.41 -6.65
N CYS A 413 14.04 6.59 -6.29
CA CYS A 413 13.65 7.30 -5.07
C CYS A 413 12.56 8.36 -5.34
N ASP A 414 11.52 8.41 -4.51
CA ASP A 414 10.49 9.46 -4.61
C ASP A 414 10.91 10.77 -3.94
N TYR A 415 11.63 10.65 -2.82
CA TYR A 415 12.03 11.78 -1.99
C TYR A 415 13.44 11.61 -1.44
N ILE A 416 14.30 12.61 -1.62
CA ILE A 416 15.64 12.64 -1.01
C ILE A 416 15.68 13.75 0.02
N CYS A 417 15.97 13.37 1.26
CA CYS A 417 16.08 14.24 2.42
C CYS A 417 17.52 14.21 2.94
N LYS A 418 18.06 15.36 3.35
CA LYS A 418 19.41 15.39 3.95
C LYS A 418 19.37 14.92 5.39
N THR A 419 18.29 15.25 6.10
CA THR A 419 18.03 14.94 7.51
C THR A 419 16.64 14.34 7.69
N LEU A 420 16.36 13.78 8.88
CA LEU A 420 15.01 13.29 9.20
C LEU A 420 14.02 14.47 9.31
N THR A 421 14.50 15.64 9.74
CA THR A 421 13.68 16.85 9.85
C THR A 421 13.12 17.30 8.50
N ASP A 422 13.89 17.17 7.41
CA ASP A 422 13.45 17.56 6.07
C ASP A 422 12.19 16.81 5.61
N MET A 423 12.01 15.58 6.11
CA MET A 423 10.86 14.73 5.80
C MET A 423 9.53 15.37 6.23
N LEU A 424 9.53 16.15 7.31
CA LEU A 424 8.33 16.78 7.86
C LEU A 424 7.71 17.82 6.91
N ASN A 425 8.49 18.34 5.95
CA ASN A 425 7.99 19.26 4.92
C ASN A 425 7.22 18.52 3.81
N ILE A 426 7.52 17.23 3.64
CA ILE A 426 6.92 16.34 2.65
C ILE A 426 5.66 15.70 3.25
N LEU A 427 5.76 15.27 4.51
CA LEU A 427 4.69 14.64 5.28
C LEU A 427 3.78 15.71 5.93
N LYS A 428 2.75 16.13 5.19
CA LYS A 428 1.75 17.12 5.63
C LYS A 428 0.65 16.51 6.48
#